data_AF-A0A9J5YTY9-F1
#
_entry.id   AF-A0A9J5YTY9-F1
#
_cell.length_a   1.000
_cell.length_b   1.000
_cell.length_c   1.000
_cell.angle_alpha   90.00
_cell.angle_beta   90.00
_cell.angle_gamma   90.00
#
_symmetry.space_group_name_H-M   'P 1'
#
loop_
_entity.id
_entity.type
_entity.pdbx_description
1 polymer ?
#
loop_
_entity_poly.entity_id
_entity_poly.type
_entity_poly.pdbx_seq_one_letter_code
_entity_poly.pdbx_strand_id
1 'polypeptide(L)'
;MKFQKITLKSCARLYSFGVRKNKNDKFDVEIRHPICKKKIWLDTFTTFDEASESYKSKKLEFAKLVITKMQNQEKIKEEIENETDEELFKET
;
A
#
# COMPACT_ATOMS: atom_id res chain seq x y z
N MET A 1 -1.40 -17.54 34.86
CA MET A 1 -1.35 -16.83 33.56
C MET A 1 0.10 -16.45 33.28
N LYS A 2 0.70 -16.97 32.20
CA LYS A 2 2.11 -16.70 31.87
C LYS A 2 2.21 -15.35 31.15
N PHE A 3 2.60 -14.30 31.87
CA PHE A 3 2.99 -13.04 31.25
C PHE A 3 4.33 -13.24 30.55
N GLN A 4 4.31 -13.30 29.21
CA GLN A 4 5.52 -13.28 28.41
C GLN A 4 6.16 -11.90 28.58
N LYS A 5 7.28 -11.86 29.30
CA LYS A 5 8.15 -10.67 29.38
C LYS A 5 8.63 -10.38 27.97
N ILE A 6 8.05 -9.35 27.33
CA ILE A 6 8.52 -8.84 26.04
C ILE A 6 9.90 -8.25 26.31
N THR A 7 10.94 -9.06 26.13
CA THR A 7 12.31 -8.59 26.29
C THR A 7 12.55 -7.58 25.17
N LEU A 8 12.88 -6.34 25.53
CA LEU A 8 13.38 -5.29 24.64
C LEU A 8 14.76 -5.67 24.09
N LYS A 9 14.86 -6.78 23.35
CA LYS A 9 16.05 -7.27 22.65
C LYS A 9 15.93 -7.09 21.13
N SER A 10 15.12 -6.12 20.70
CA SER A 10 15.17 -5.55 19.34
C SER A 10 14.62 -4.13 19.29
N CYS A 11 15.09 -3.25 20.17
CA CYS A 11 14.74 -1.82 20.14
C CYS A 11 15.16 -1.11 18.82
N ALA A 12 16.00 -1.74 18.01
CA ALA A 12 16.41 -1.24 16.70
C ALA A 12 15.38 -1.48 15.58
N ARG A 13 14.28 -2.20 15.85
CA ARG A 13 13.32 -2.69 14.82
C ARG A 13 11.91 -2.11 14.97
N LEU A 14 11.74 -1.01 15.71
CA LEU A 14 10.45 -0.36 15.94
C LEU A 14 10.37 1.07 15.40
N TYR A 15 11.12 1.39 14.33
CA TYR A 15 10.67 2.48 13.48
C TYR A 15 9.41 2.00 12.76
N SER A 16 8.29 2.65 13.02
CA SER A 16 7.01 2.37 12.36
C SER A 16 7.20 2.26 10.85
N PHE A 17 6.60 1.21 10.28
CA PHE A 17 6.41 0.88 8.87
C PHE A 17 6.87 1.96 7.86
N GLY A 18 8.00 1.75 7.19
CA GLY A 18 8.41 2.54 6.02
C GLY A 18 9.09 3.89 6.29
N VAL A 19 9.26 4.28 7.56
CA VAL A 19 10.01 5.48 7.96
C VAL A 19 11.47 5.10 8.28
N ARG A 20 12.43 5.89 7.82
CA ARG A 20 13.87 5.70 8.04
C ARG A 20 14.48 6.95 8.68
N LYS A 21 15.34 6.78 9.70
CA LYS A 21 16.20 7.86 10.19
C LYS A 21 17.45 8.00 9.32
N ASN A 22 17.77 9.21 8.90
CA ASN A 22 19.00 9.55 8.18
C ASN A 22 20.15 9.96 9.10
N LYS A 23 21.36 10.05 8.54
CA LYS A 23 22.56 10.58 9.22
C LYS A 23 22.39 12.03 9.70
N ASN A 24 21.52 12.81 9.06
CA ASN A 24 21.24 14.20 9.39
C ASN A 24 20.08 14.36 10.40
N ASP A 25 19.76 13.29 11.14
CA ASP A 25 18.65 13.21 12.09
C ASP A 25 17.24 13.48 11.53
N LYS A 26 17.09 13.59 10.21
CA LYS A 26 15.81 13.67 9.51
C LYS A 26 15.20 12.30 9.26
N PHE A 27 13.91 12.29 8.95
CA PHE A 27 13.08 11.12 8.75
C PHE A 27 12.63 11.04 7.29
N ASP A 28 13.11 10.04 6.56
CA ASP A 28 12.69 9.79 5.18
C ASP A 28 11.50 8.85 5.18
N VAL A 29 10.55 9.11 4.27
CA VAL A 29 9.41 8.21 4.05
C VAL A 29 9.46 7.64 2.65
N GLU A 30 9.61 6.31 2.58
CA GLU A 30 9.52 5.54 1.36
C GLU A 30 8.27 4.66 1.38
N ILE A 31 7.50 4.67 0.29
CA ILE A 31 6.34 3.80 0.13
C ILE A 31 6.40 3.04 -1.19
N ARG A 32 6.03 1.76 -1.15
CA ARG A 32 5.91 0.94 -2.36
C ARG A 32 4.52 1.11 -2.96
N HIS A 33 4.45 1.48 -4.24
CA HIS A 33 3.18 1.54 -4.96
C HIS A 33 2.62 0.12 -5.18
N PRO A 34 1.37 -0.19 -4.81
CA PRO A 34 0.84 -1.56 -4.87
C PRO A 34 0.67 -2.09 -6.30
N ILE A 35 0.27 -1.22 -7.22
CA ILE A 35 0.04 -1.59 -8.63
C ILE A 35 1.36 -1.64 -9.41
N CYS A 36 2.08 -0.51 -9.46
CA CYS A 36 3.32 -0.39 -10.24
C CYS A 36 4.53 -1.10 -9.62
N LYS A 37 4.45 -1.54 -8.36
CA LYS A 37 5.53 -2.19 -7.59
C LYS A 37 6.82 -1.36 -7.45
N LYS A 38 6.82 -0.09 -7.85
CA LYS A 38 7.93 0.87 -7.71
C LYS A 38 7.91 1.51 -6.32
N LYS A 39 9.09 1.86 -5.80
CA LYS A 39 9.21 2.69 -4.59
C LYS A 39 9.05 4.16 -4.97
N ILE A 40 8.32 4.89 -4.16
CA ILE A 40 8.10 6.33 -4.28
C ILE A 40 8.67 6.96 -3.03
N TRP A 41 9.57 7.92 -3.24
CA TRP A 41 10.06 8.82 -2.20
C TRP A 41 8.98 9.88 -1.97
N LEU A 42 8.47 9.99 -0.74
CA LEU A 42 7.45 11.00 -0.43
C LEU A 42 8.11 12.33 -0.10
N ASP A 43 8.77 12.39 1.05
CA ASP A 43 9.54 13.55 1.47
C ASP A 43 10.43 13.18 2.67
N THR A 44 11.21 14.15 3.12
CA THR A 44 11.98 14.12 4.36
C THR A 44 11.35 15.03 5.40
N PHE A 45 11.01 14.49 6.56
CA PHE A 45 10.42 15.21 7.68
C PHE A 45 11.44 15.39 8.81
N THR A 46 11.24 16.41 9.65
CA THR A 46 12.09 16.65 10.83
C THR A 46 11.62 15.84 12.02
N THR A 47 10.33 15.51 12.10
CA THR A 47 9.74 14.76 13.20
C THR A 47 9.27 13.37 12.77
N PHE A 48 9.28 12.44 13.71
CA PHE A 48 8.81 11.07 13.47
C PHE A 48 7.30 11.01 13.23
N ASP A 49 6.53 11.77 14.00
CA ASP A 49 5.07 11.71 13.99
C ASP A 49 4.52 12.18 12.64
N GLU A 50 5.05 13.29 12.13
CA GLU A 50 4.71 13.82 10.80
C GLU A 50 5.07 12.82 9.68
N ALA A 51 6.25 12.20 9.76
CA ALA A 51 6.64 11.15 8.81
C ALA A 51 5.67 9.95 8.83
N SER A 52 5.26 9.54 10.03
CA SER A 52 4.30 8.45 10.23
C SER A 52 2.91 8.81 9.70
N GLU A 53 2.44 10.04 9.93
CA GLU A 53 1.17 10.53 9.40
C GLU A 53 1.16 10.61 7.88
N SER A 54 2.22 11.16 7.28
CA SER A 54 2.41 11.18 5.83
C SER A 54 2.35 9.77 5.22
N TYR A 55 3.06 8.81 5.83
CA TYR A 55 3.01 7.41 5.40
C TYR A 55 1.60 6.81 5.47
N LYS A 56 0.90 7.02 6.61
CA LYS A 56 -0.47 6.50 6.82
C LYS A 56 -1.44 7.06 5.79
N SER A 57 -1.41 8.38 5.59
CA SER A 57 -2.26 9.07 4.61
C SER A 57 -2.04 8.53 3.20
N LYS A 58 -0.77 8.38 2.78
CA LYS A 58 -0.47 7.84 1.45
C LYS A 58 -0.88 6.38 1.29
N LYS A 59 -0.72 5.58 2.34
CA LYS A 59 -1.13 4.17 2.33
C LYS A 59 -2.64 4.03 2.14
N LEU A 60 -3.45 4.91 2.74
CA LEU A 60 -4.90 4.94 2.56
C LEU A 60 -5.29 5.31 1.13
N GLU A 61 -4.63 6.30 0.52
CA GLU A 61 -4.85 6.63 -0.90
C GLU A 61 -4.58 5.43 -1.80
N PHE A 62 -3.45 4.74 -1.58
CA PHE A 62 -3.09 3.55 -2.35
C PHE A 62 -4.05 2.39 -2.15
N ALA A 63 -4.58 2.18 -0.94
CA ALA A 63 -5.61 1.19 -0.70
C ALA A 63 -6.86 1.46 -1.54
N LYS A 64 -7.31 2.72 -1.61
CA LYS A 64 -8.45 3.13 -2.46
C LYS A 64 -8.16 2.86 -3.94
N LEU A 65 -6.96 3.20 -4.42
CA LEU A 65 -6.56 2.94 -5.82
C LEU A 65 -6.55 1.45 -6.19
N VAL A 66 -6.22 0.57 -5.24
CA VAL A 66 -6.26 -0.88 -5.48
C VAL A 66 -7.71 -1.34 -5.63
N ILE A 67 -8.60 -0.89 -4.73
CA ILE A 67 -10.02 -1.26 -4.76
C ILE A 67 -10.65 -0.80 -6.09
N THR A 68 -10.43 0.45 -6.51
CA THR A 68 -11.00 0.94 -7.77
C THR A 68 -10.47 0.19 -8.98
N LYS A 69 -9.18 -0.19 -8.98
CA LYS A 69 -8.62 -1.00 -10.06
C LYS A 69 -9.25 -2.40 -10.11
N MET A 70 -9.49 -3.03 -8.96
CA MET A 70 -10.15 -4.34 -8.90
C MET A 70 -11.59 -4.27 -9.41
N GLN A 71 -12.36 -3.26 -8.98
CA GLN A 71 -13.73 -3.04 -9.47
C GLN A 71 -13.79 -2.83 -10.99
N ASN A 72 -12.86 -2.07 -11.55
CA ASN A 72 -12.80 -1.88 -13.00
C ASN A 72 -12.45 -3.18 -13.73
N GLN A 73 -11.61 -4.04 -13.15
CA GLN A 73 -11.29 -5.34 -13.73
C GLN A 73 -12.47 -6.31 -13.69
N GLU A 74 -13.29 -6.26 -12.64
CA GLU A 74 -14.51 -7.06 -12.53
C GLU A 74 -15.52 -6.66 -13.61
N LYS A 75 -15.78 -5.35 -13.78
CA LYS A 75 -16.67 -4.84 -14.84
C LYS A 75 -16.24 -5.25 -16.24
N ILE A 76 -14.94 -5.13 -16.55
CA ILE A 76 -14.41 -5.54 -17.87
C ILE A 76 -14.66 -7.03 -18.11
N LYS A 77 -14.56 -7.88 -17.09
CA LYS A 77 -14.85 -9.32 -17.26
C LYS A 77 -16.32 -9.58 -17.49
N GLU A 78 -17.19 -8.91 -16.74
CA GLU A 78 -18.65 -9.00 -16.94
C GLU A 78 -19.04 -8.57 -18.36
N GLU A 79 -18.45 -7.49 -18.88
CA GLU A 79 -18.68 -7.03 -20.26
C GLU A 79 -18.22 -8.06 -21.32
N ILE A 80 -17.03 -8.66 -21.14
CA ILE A 80 -16.52 -9.71 -22.03
C ILE A 80 -17.43 -10.94 -22.02
N GLU A 81 -17.90 -11.38 -20.85
CA GLU A 81 -18.79 -12.53 -20.72
C GLU A 81 -20.12 -12.30 -21.44
N ASN A 82 -20.70 -11.09 -21.33
CA ASN A 82 -21.94 -10.73 -22.03
C ASN A 82 -21.76 -10.69 -23.56
N GLU A 83 -20.61 -10.25 -24.06
CA GLU A 83 -20.33 -10.25 -25.51
C GLU A 83 -20.13 -11.67 -26.05
N THR A 84 -19.49 -12.58 -25.29
CA THR A 84 -19.28 -13.96 -25.72
C THR A 84 -20.56 -14.78 -25.82
N ASP A 85 -21.56 -14.50 -24.97
CA ASP A 85 -22.86 -15.18 -25.01
C ASP A 85 -23.72 -14.72 -26.22
N GLU A 86 -23.56 -13.48 -26.67
CA GLU A 86 -24.27 -12.96 -27.86
C GLU A 86 -23.67 -13.47 -29.19
N GLU A 87 -22.37 -13.75 -29.24
CA GLU A 87 -21.71 -14.29 -30.43
C GLU A 87 -22.06 -15.76 -30.68
N LEU A 88 -22.35 -16.53 -29.62
CA LEU A 88 -22.75 -17.94 -29.72
C LEU A 88 -24.14 -18.15 -30.36
N PHE A 89 -24.99 -17.12 -30.39
CA PHE A 89 -26.36 -17.20 -30.91
C PHE A 89 -26.49 -16.80 -32.39
N LYS A 90 -25.40 -16.36 -33.04
CA LYS A 90 -25.40 -15.94 -34.46
C LYS A 90 -24.84 -16.98 -35.43
N GLU A 91 -24.27 -18.08 -34.93
CA GLU A 91 -23.66 -19.14 -35.76
C GLU A 91 -24.56 -20.36 -36.05
N THR A 92 -25.82 -20.39 -35.57
CA THR A 92 -26.81 -21.46 -35.89
C THR A 92 -27.90 -20.98 -36.83
#